data_AF-A0A2P4NPV8-F1
#
_entry.id   AF-A0A2P4NPV8-F1
#
_cell.length_a   1.000
_cell.length_b   1.000
_cell.length_c   1.000
_cell.angle_alpha   90.00
_cell.angle_beta   90.00
_cell.angle_gamma   90.00
#
_symmetry.space_group_name_H-M   'P 1'
#
loop_
_entity.id
_entity.type
_entity.pdbx_description
1 polymer ?
#
loop_
_entity_poly.entity_id
_entity_poly.type
_entity_poly.pdbx_seq_one_letter_code
_entity_poly.pdbx_strand_id
1 'polypeptide(L)'
;MSSQGSKVSEDSKYYSKYLKKKFINWSGNEQIDDFIQEIQLKIKDRHDIVLEWIPYDQFYEIKEIGKNGFVTVYSAIWKDGPLHKNWLKNKYTRDTNKEVILNCLYYSQHLIEFLINEIKKYVSDYINKRKVHTKLYGISQNPNTKDYILVQNNSINFINWICGNEKVDDFIQEIQLKIKEHHDIVFEWIPYNQFFEIKEISKNGSMPVYSAIWNNDPLHNDWWNSVYVRDSIKEVTLSCLHGSQNPFESLVNKVEESSAKGFGSEIYGISQNPNTNDYIL
;
A
#
# COMPACT_ATOMS: atom_id res chain seq x y z
N MET A 1 12.67 -12.65 -43.52
CA MET A 1 13.44 -12.87 -42.28
C MET A 1 13.64 -11.53 -41.60
N SER A 2 13.18 -11.49 -40.36
CA SER A 2 13.00 -10.34 -39.47
C SER A 2 14.32 -9.79 -38.93
N SER A 3 14.52 -8.46 -39.01
CA SER A 3 15.63 -7.74 -38.38
C SER A 3 15.18 -6.61 -37.44
N GLN A 4 14.00 -6.74 -36.81
CA GLN A 4 13.53 -5.82 -35.76
C GLN A 4 13.98 -6.23 -34.33
N GLY A 5 14.57 -7.41 -34.15
CA GLY A 5 14.93 -7.95 -32.82
C GLY A 5 16.24 -7.43 -32.21
N SER A 6 17.10 -6.75 -32.98
CA SER A 6 18.44 -6.34 -32.53
C SER A 6 18.52 -4.90 -31.99
N LYS A 7 17.68 -3.98 -32.48
CA LYS A 7 17.77 -2.55 -32.14
C LYS A 7 17.23 -2.22 -30.74
N VAL A 8 16.19 -2.94 -30.31
CA VAL A 8 15.55 -2.77 -28.99
C VAL A 8 16.50 -3.19 -27.84
N SER A 9 17.39 -4.17 -28.07
CA SER A 9 18.29 -4.70 -27.04
C SER A 9 19.53 -3.82 -26.80
N GLU A 10 20.04 -3.15 -27.84
CA GLU A 10 21.14 -2.18 -27.72
C GLU A 10 20.70 -0.87 -27.08
N ASP A 11 19.52 -0.36 -27.45
CA ASP A 11 18.93 0.83 -26.84
C ASP A 11 18.71 0.60 -25.34
N SER A 12 18.11 -0.54 -24.95
CA SER A 12 17.88 -0.91 -23.54
C SER A 12 19.17 -0.98 -22.71
N LYS A 13 20.26 -1.56 -23.24
CA LYS A 13 21.57 -1.59 -22.56
C LYS A 13 22.19 -0.20 -22.42
N TYR A 14 22.06 0.66 -23.44
CA TYR A 14 22.53 2.04 -23.38
C TYR A 14 21.74 2.86 -22.35
N TYR A 15 20.40 2.71 -22.33
CA TYR A 15 19.52 3.34 -21.35
C TYR A 15 19.83 2.88 -19.91
N SER A 16 20.02 1.58 -19.68
CA SER A 16 20.42 1.04 -18.38
C SER A 16 21.76 1.64 -17.89
N LYS A 17 22.78 1.68 -18.77
CA LYS A 17 24.09 2.26 -18.43
C LYS A 17 24.03 3.77 -18.20
N TYR A 18 23.16 4.48 -18.91
CA TYR A 18 22.90 5.91 -18.72
C TYR A 18 22.21 6.18 -17.38
N LEU A 19 21.19 5.40 -17.03
CA LEU A 19 20.47 5.49 -15.76
C LEU A 19 21.40 5.17 -14.58
N LYS A 20 22.17 4.06 -14.64
CA LYS A 20 23.18 3.71 -13.61
C LYS A 20 24.21 4.80 -13.34
N LYS A 21 24.59 5.58 -14.35
CA LYS A 21 25.51 6.73 -14.18
C LYS A 21 24.85 7.97 -13.57
N LYS A 22 23.52 8.07 -13.64
CA LYS A 22 22.77 9.24 -13.19
C LYS A 22 22.24 9.06 -11.76
N PHE A 23 22.02 7.83 -11.32
CA PHE A 23 21.69 7.52 -9.92
C PHE A 23 22.98 7.35 -9.12
N ILE A 24 23.35 8.40 -8.40
CA ILE A 24 24.58 8.47 -7.59
C ILE A 24 24.33 7.93 -6.16
N ASN A 25 23.06 7.84 -5.75
CA ASN A 25 22.68 7.47 -4.40
C ASN A 25 22.22 6.01 -4.35
N TRP A 26 22.96 5.20 -3.61
CA TRP A 26 22.63 3.82 -3.27
C TRP A 26 22.40 3.71 -1.76
N SER A 27 21.58 2.74 -1.36
CA SER A 27 21.23 2.53 0.04
C SER A 27 22.40 1.95 0.85
N GLY A 28 23.33 1.27 0.18
CA GLY A 28 24.34 0.45 0.85
C GLY A 28 23.77 -0.90 1.33
N ASN A 29 22.50 -1.17 1.07
CA ASN A 29 21.85 -2.47 1.25
C ASN A 29 21.71 -3.14 -0.13
N GLU A 30 22.49 -4.20 -0.34
CA GLU A 30 22.56 -4.91 -1.62
C GLU A 30 21.18 -5.39 -2.11
N GLN A 31 20.32 -5.90 -1.22
CA GLN A 31 18.99 -6.38 -1.59
C GLN A 31 18.09 -5.26 -2.13
N ILE A 32 18.14 -4.08 -1.51
CA ILE A 32 17.36 -2.91 -1.95
C ILE A 32 17.94 -2.34 -3.24
N ASP A 33 19.27 -2.22 -3.32
CA ASP A 33 19.95 -1.67 -4.47
C ASP A 33 19.75 -2.54 -5.72
N ASP A 34 19.81 -3.86 -5.57
CA ASP A 34 19.50 -4.82 -6.64
C ASP A 34 18.04 -4.76 -7.05
N PHE A 35 17.13 -4.66 -6.07
CA PHE A 35 15.70 -4.52 -6.36
C PHE A 35 15.38 -3.24 -7.14
N ILE A 36 15.92 -2.10 -6.73
CA ILE A 36 15.74 -0.83 -7.44
C ILE A 36 16.25 -0.96 -8.88
N GLN A 37 17.42 -1.58 -9.08
CA GLN A 37 17.95 -1.84 -10.42
C GLN A 37 17.02 -2.76 -11.24
N GLU A 38 16.49 -3.82 -10.65
CA GLU A 38 15.55 -4.75 -11.30
C GLU A 38 14.32 -4.00 -11.84
N ILE A 39 13.75 -3.09 -11.05
CA ILE A 39 12.60 -2.27 -11.46
C ILE A 39 12.99 -1.26 -12.55
N GLN A 40 14.11 -0.57 -12.39
CA GLN A 40 14.60 0.40 -13.38
C GLN A 40 14.85 -0.22 -14.76
N LEU A 41 15.27 -1.49 -14.82
CA LEU A 41 15.45 -2.24 -16.07
C LEU A 41 14.13 -2.57 -16.78
N LYS A 42 13.01 -2.59 -16.06
CA LYS A 42 11.68 -2.89 -16.61
C LYS A 42 10.98 -1.66 -17.20
N ILE A 43 11.54 -0.47 -17.03
CA ILE A 43 11.02 0.78 -17.59
C ILE A 43 11.07 0.71 -19.13
N LYS A 44 9.91 0.85 -19.76
CA LYS A 44 9.73 0.75 -21.22
C LYS A 44 9.12 2.01 -21.83
N ASP A 45 8.36 2.77 -21.04
CA ASP A 45 7.70 3.99 -21.47
C ASP A 45 8.38 5.22 -20.86
N ARG A 46 8.26 6.35 -21.55
CA ARG A 46 8.72 7.67 -21.12
C ARG A 46 7.90 8.26 -19.97
N HIS A 47 6.70 7.73 -19.72
CA HIS A 47 5.86 8.11 -18.59
C HIS A 47 6.08 7.24 -17.35
N ASP A 48 6.90 6.18 -17.47
CA ASP A 48 7.20 5.31 -16.34
C ASP A 48 8.00 6.09 -15.30
N ILE A 49 7.58 5.91 -14.05
CA ILE A 49 8.27 6.49 -12.91
C ILE A 49 9.56 5.72 -12.71
N VAL A 50 10.63 6.47 -12.42
CA VAL A 50 11.88 5.86 -12.00
C VAL A 50 11.84 5.67 -10.50
N LEU A 51 11.89 4.41 -10.05
CA LEU A 51 12.08 4.09 -8.65
C LEU A 51 13.51 4.47 -8.24
N GLU A 52 13.65 5.25 -7.17
CA GLU A 52 14.95 5.75 -6.68
C GLU A 52 15.20 5.37 -5.21
N TRP A 53 16.47 5.22 -4.84
CA TRP A 53 16.87 5.39 -3.45
C TRP A 53 16.99 6.89 -3.17
N ILE A 54 16.26 7.37 -2.17
CA ILE A 54 16.19 8.79 -1.84
C ILE A 54 16.84 9.01 -0.48
N PRO A 55 17.97 9.73 -0.40
CA PRO A 55 18.56 10.08 0.88
C PRO A 55 17.57 10.87 1.75
N TYR A 56 17.51 10.56 3.04
CA TYR A 56 16.52 11.15 3.96
C TYR A 56 16.65 12.68 4.09
N ASP A 57 17.85 13.23 3.92
CA ASP A 57 18.11 14.68 3.97
C ASP A 57 17.51 15.47 2.80
N GLN A 58 16.95 14.77 1.82
CA GLN A 58 16.19 15.34 0.70
C GLN A 58 14.79 15.80 1.09
N PHE A 59 14.29 15.39 2.26
CA PHE A 59 12.96 15.74 2.72
C PHE A 59 13.00 16.92 3.70
N TYR A 60 12.04 17.84 3.57
CA TYR A 60 11.82 18.94 4.52
C TYR A 60 10.33 19.22 4.67
N GLU A 61 9.97 20.06 5.65
CA GLU A 61 8.57 20.30 6.04
C GLU A 61 7.80 19.00 6.35
N ILE A 62 8.48 18.05 7.00
CA ILE A 62 7.92 16.74 7.35
C ILE A 62 6.84 16.93 8.43
N LYS A 63 5.61 16.53 8.14
CA LYS A 63 4.45 16.64 9.04
C LYS A 63 3.74 15.30 9.13
N GLU A 64 3.51 14.81 10.35
CA GLU A 64 2.69 13.60 10.55
C GLU A 64 1.24 13.89 10.13
N ILE A 65 0.68 13.02 9.30
CA ILE A 65 -0.71 13.13 8.84
C ILE A 65 -1.55 11.90 9.20
N GLY A 66 -0.93 10.83 9.70
CA GLY A 66 -1.65 9.65 10.19
C GLY A 66 -0.71 8.59 10.75
N LYS A 67 -1.22 7.78 11.68
CA LYS A 67 -0.44 6.72 12.34
C LYS A 67 -1.33 5.55 12.73
N ASN A 68 -0.81 4.34 12.61
CA ASN A 68 -1.36 3.14 13.23
C ASN A 68 -0.26 2.36 13.98
N GLY A 69 -0.52 1.10 14.35
CA GLY A 69 0.43 0.24 15.06
C GLY A 69 1.70 -0.15 14.28
N PHE A 70 1.73 0.01 12.96
CA PHE A 70 2.77 -0.53 12.07
C PHE A 70 3.36 0.48 11.10
N VAL A 71 2.66 1.59 10.85
CA VAL A 71 2.99 2.62 9.88
C VAL A 71 2.71 3.99 10.48
N THR A 72 3.61 4.94 10.25
CA THR A 72 3.27 6.37 10.35
C THR A 72 3.47 7.02 9.01
N VAL A 73 2.50 7.84 8.63
CA VAL A 73 2.45 8.53 7.37
C VAL A 73 2.69 10.01 7.61
N TYR A 74 3.64 10.53 6.85
CA TYR A 74 3.99 11.94 6.86
C TYR A 74 3.76 12.54 5.48
N SER A 75 3.37 13.81 5.42
CA SER A 75 3.61 14.63 4.23
C SER A 75 4.98 15.29 4.34
N ALA A 76 5.65 15.50 3.21
CA ALA A 76 6.92 16.19 3.13
C ALA A 76 7.14 16.80 1.76
N ILE A 77 8.10 17.70 1.65
CA ILE A 77 8.59 18.20 0.37
C ILE A 77 9.92 17.54 0.04
N TRP A 78 10.01 16.92 -1.14
CA TRP A 78 11.23 16.37 -1.71
C TRP A 78 11.95 17.44 -2.55
N LYS A 79 13.12 17.91 -2.07
CA LYS A 79 13.93 18.98 -2.69
C LYS A 79 14.23 18.71 -4.16
N ASP A 80 14.91 17.59 -4.42
CA ASP A 80 15.29 17.21 -5.77
C ASP A 80 14.09 16.79 -6.61
N GLY A 81 13.13 16.09 -5.99
CA GLY A 81 11.93 15.60 -6.65
C GLY A 81 12.19 14.46 -7.65
N PRO A 82 11.10 13.88 -8.19
CA PRO A 82 11.18 12.69 -9.03
C PRO A 82 11.84 12.97 -10.38
N LEU A 83 12.67 12.03 -10.82
CA LEU A 83 13.22 12.06 -12.17
C LEU A 83 12.13 11.73 -13.21
N HIS A 84 12.03 12.54 -14.27
CA HIS A 84 11.16 12.27 -15.40
C HIS A 84 11.81 12.69 -16.72
N LYS A 85 11.30 12.15 -17.84
CA LYS A 85 11.82 12.47 -19.17
C LYS A 85 11.13 13.72 -19.73
N ASN A 86 11.89 14.79 -19.95
CA ASN A 86 11.39 15.99 -20.61
C ASN A 86 11.25 15.74 -22.13
N TRP A 87 10.04 15.89 -22.65
CA TRP A 87 9.74 15.60 -24.06
C TRP A 87 10.46 16.53 -25.02
N LEU A 88 10.43 17.84 -24.77
CA LEU A 88 11.00 18.85 -25.68
C LEU A 88 12.53 18.74 -25.80
N LYS A 89 13.18 18.38 -24.69
CA LYS A 89 14.65 18.34 -24.62
C LYS A 89 15.22 16.93 -24.83
N ASN A 90 14.36 15.90 -24.91
CA ASN A 90 14.73 14.48 -24.89
C ASN A 90 15.78 14.14 -23.81
N LYS A 91 15.65 14.79 -22.64
CA LYS A 91 16.59 14.70 -21.51
C LYS A 91 15.81 14.45 -20.23
N TYR A 92 16.40 13.71 -19.31
CA TYR A 92 15.84 13.55 -17.98
C TYR A 92 16.05 14.82 -17.15
N THR A 93 14.97 15.31 -16.54
CA THR A 93 14.94 16.44 -15.60
C THR A 93 14.24 16.01 -14.32
N ARG A 94 14.29 16.83 -13.27
CA ARG A 94 13.55 16.59 -12.04
C ARG A 94 12.41 17.60 -11.85
N ASP A 95 11.39 17.18 -11.13
CA ASP A 95 10.28 18.02 -10.66
C ASP A 95 10.57 18.47 -9.22
N THR A 96 11.40 19.50 -9.05
CA THR A 96 11.92 19.93 -7.74
C THR A 96 10.84 20.41 -6.78
N ASN A 97 11.10 20.28 -5.48
CA ASN A 97 10.19 20.66 -4.39
C ASN A 97 8.82 19.98 -4.52
N LYS A 98 8.85 18.68 -4.83
CA LYS A 98 7.64 17.89 -4.99
C LYS A 98 7.07 17.53 -3.62
N GLU A 99 5.79 17.82 -3.40
CA GLU A 99 5.06 17.27 -2.26
C GLU A 99 4.91 15.75 -2.43
N VAL A 100 5.25 15.02 -1.36
CA VAL A 100 5.26 13.56 -1.32
C VAL A 100 4.70 13.05 0.00
N ILE A 101 4.22 11.82 -0.03
CA ILE A 101 3.83 11.04 1.14
C ILE A 101 4.94 10.07 1.50
N LEU A 102 5.33 10.08 2.78
CA LEU A 102 6.32 9.20 3.37
C LEU A 102 5.63 8.19 4.29
N ASN A 103 5.63 6.91 3.93
CA ASN A 103 5.11 5.84 4.79
C ASN A 103 6.29 5.19 5.52
N CYS A 104 6.46 5.52 6.79
CA CYS A 104 7.47 4.95 7.67
C CYS A 104 6.96 3.64 8.26
N LEU A 105 7.63 2.52 7.96
CA LEU A 105 7.20 1.18 8.37
C LEU A 105 8.04 0.68 9.56
N TYR A 106 7.38 0.15 10.61
CA TYR A 106 8.01 -0.21 11.89
C TYR A 106 8.30 -1.71 12.09
N TYR A 107 8.15 -2.54 11.05
CA TYR A 107 8.13 -4.01 11.22
C TYR A 107 9.51 -4.70 11.21
N SER A 108 9.59 -5.86 11.88
CA SER A 108 10.82 -6.65 12.16
C SER A 108 11.27 -7.61 11.04
N GLN A 109 12.56 -8.01 11.08
CA GLN A 109 13.32 -9.09 10.40
C GLN A 109 13.10 -9.41 8.90
N HIS A 110 11.90 -9.28 8.34
CA HIS A 110 11.54 -9.56 6.94
C HIS A 110 10.94 -8.35 6.20
N LEU A 111 11.00 -7.15 6.78
CA LEU A 111 10.44 -5.91 6.21
C LEU A 111 10.90 -5.65 4.77
N ILE A 112 12.16 -5.93 4.45
CA ILE A 112 12.73 -5.72 3.11
C ILE A 112 12.07 -6.65 2.08
N GLU A 113 11.88 -7.92 2.41
CA GLU A 113 11.26 -8.89 1.51
C GLU A 113 9.79 -8.56 1.25
N PHE A 114 9.05 -8.22 2.32
CA PHE A 114 7.68 -7.72 2.22
C PHE A 114 7.60 -6.48 1.31
N LEU A 115 8.44 -5.46 1.57
CA LEU A 115 8.51 -4.24 0.79
C LEU A 115 8.77 -4.53 -0.70
N ILE A 116 9.73 -5.40 -0.99
CA ILE A 116 10.08 -5.81 -2.35
C ILE A 116 8.88 -6.48 -3.03
N ASN A 117 8.22 -7.43 -2.36
CA ASN A 117 7.08 -8.15 -2.91
C ASN A 117 5.91 -7.22 -3.21
N GLU A 118 5.61 -6.28 -2.31
CA GLU A 118 4.55 -5.29 -2.50
C GLU A 118 4.84 -4.35 -3.67
N ILE A 119 6.07 -3.84 -3.77
CA ILE A 119 6.46 -3.00 -4.89
C ILE A 119 6.41 -3.79 -6.22
N LYS A 120 6.80 -5.08 -6.21
CA LYS A 120 6.70 -5.93 -7.42
C LYS A 120 5.26 -6.08 -7.89
N LYS A 121 4.30 -6.30 -6.98
CA LYS A 121 2.86 -6.36 -7.30
C LYS A 121 2.39 -5.05 -7.91
N TYR A 122 2.68 -3.94 -7.24
CA TYR A 122 2.37 -2.60 -7.70
C TYR A 122 2.89 -2.32 -9.13
N VAL A 123 4.17 -2.62 -9.36
CA VAL A 123 4.81 -2.41 -10.67
C VAL A 123 4.19 -3.33 -11.73
N SER A 124 3.86 -4.58 -11.39
CA SER A 124 3.19 -5.52 -12.30
C SER A 124 1.82 -5.00 -12.73
N ASP A 125 1.01 -4.50 -11.79
CA ASP A 125 -0.31 -3.93 -12.10
C ASP A 125 -0.22 -2.64 -12.93
N TYR A 126 0.73 -1.76 -12.61
CA TYR A 126 0.99 -0.57 -13.41
C TYR A 126 1.38 -0.92 -14.86
N ILE A 127 2.34 -1.84 -15.04
CA ILE A 127 2.84 -2.24 -16.36
C ILE A 127 1.75 -2.95 -17.18
N ASN A 128 1.00 -3.87 -16.57
CA ASN A 128 0.08 -4.74 -17.30
C ASN A 128 -1.30 -4.10 -17.53
N LYS A 129 -1.79 -3.31 -16.57
CA LYS A 129 -3.17 -2.82 -16.58
C LYS A 129 -3.26 -1.32 -16.86
N ARG A 130 -2.17 -0.53 -16.70
CA ARG A 130 -2.16 0.95 -16.76
C ARG A 130 -3.24 1.60 -15.89
N LYS A 131 -3.65 0.93 -14.82
CA LYS A 131 -4.81 1.31 -13.96
C LYS A 131 -4.42 2.09 -12.71
N VAL A 132 -3.13 2.30 -12.45
CA VAL A 132 -2.67 2.84 -11.16
C VAL A 132 -2.43 4.34 -11.24
N HIS A 133 -3.20 5.12 -10.46
CA HIS A 133 -3.08 6.59 -10.38
C HIS A 133 -2.03 7.07 -9.37
N THR A 134 -1.63 6.19 -8.44
CA THR A 134 -0.50 6.46 -7.58
C THR A 134 0.81 6.34 -8.36
N LYS A 135 1.85 6.97 -7.85
CA LYS A 135 3.23 6.90 -8.34
C LYS A 135 4.12 6.60 -7.15
N LEU A 136 4.71 5.43 -7.14
CA LEU A 136 5.78 5.08 -6.21
C LEU A 136 7.10 5.66 -6.73
N TYR A 137 7.65 6.62 -6.01
CA TYR A 137 8.87 7.33 -6.39
C TYR A 137 10.13 6.66 -5.89
N GLY A 138 10.10 6.06 -4.71
CA GLY A 138 11.32 5.51 -4.16
C GLY A 138 11.22 4.95 -2.76
N ILE A 139 12.39 4.56 -2.28
CA ILE A 139 12.63 4.04 -0.94
C ILE A 139 13.64 4.97 -0.27
N SER A 140 13.44 5.24 1.01
CA SER A 140 14.36 5.97 1.88
C SER A 140 14.52 5.18 3.19
N GLN A 141 15.46 5.60 4.03
CA GLN A 141 15.60 5.09 5.39
C GLN A 141 15.83 6.25 6.36
N ASN A 142 15.11 6.24 7.48
CA ASN A 142 15.35 7.20 8.55
C ASN A 142 16.74 6.96 9.15
N PRO A 143 17.65 7.94 9.17
CA PRO A 143 19.01 7.74 9.65
C PRO A 143 19.07 7.44 11.16
N ASN A 144 18.08 7.88 11.93
CA ASN A 144 18.01 7.74 13.37
C ASN A 144 17.36 6.41 13.78
N THR A 145 16.17 6.13 13.27
CA THR A 145 15.41 4.92 13.66
C THR A 145 15.78 3.69 12.84
N LYS A 146 16.40 3.87 11.68
CA LYS A 146 16.68 2.83 10.67
C LYS A 146 15.44 2.24 9.99
N ASP A 147 14.26 2.82 10.25
CA ASP A 147 13.02 2.43 9.60
C ASP A 147 13.07 2.77 8.11
N TYR A 148 12.56 1.85 7.28
CA TYR A 148 12.40 2.09 5.85
C TYR A 148 11.15 2.93 5.58
N ILE A 149 11.24 3.72 4.52
CA ILE A 149 10.25 4.71 4.14
C ILE A 149 9.90 4.51 2.67
N LEU A 150 8.61 4.34 2.37
CA LEU A 150 8.10 4.37 1.00
C LEU A 150 7.68 5.79 0.63
N VAL A 151 8.13 6.26 -0.53
CA VAL A 151 7.92 7.64 -1.03
C VAL A 151 7.00 7.61 -2.23
N GLN A 152 5.87 8.32 -2.18
CA GLN A 152 4.84 8.29 -3.23
C GLN A 152 4.11 9.63 -3.41
N ASN A 153 3.35 9.79 -4.51
CA ASN A 153 2.65 11.04 -4.84
C ASN A 153 1.28 11.25 -4.19
N ASN A 154 0.69 10.18 -3.65
CA ASN A 154 -0.59 10.22 -2.95
C ASN A 154 -0.59 9.09 -1.92
N SER A 155 -1.39 9.24 -0.87
CA SER A 155 -1.59 8.21 0.15
C SER A 155 -2.30 7.02 -0.49
N ILE A 156 -1.55 6.04 -1.00
CA ILE A 156 -2.02 4.66 -0.92
C ILE A 156 -2.16 4.39 0.57
N ASN A 157 -3.35 4.00 1.00
CA ASN A 157 -3.67 3.79 2.39
C ASN A 157 -3.03 2.47 2.89
N PHE A 158 -1.70 2.39 2.86
CA PHE A 158 -0.94 1.30 3.48
C PHE A 158 -1.28 1.20 4.98
N ILE A 159 -1.73 2.29 5.61
CA ILE A 159 -2.26 2.34 6.98
C ILE A 159 -3.45 1.38 7.17
N ASN A 160 -4.24 1.11 6.14
CA ASN A 160 -5.42 0.26 6.26
C ASN A 160 -5.19 -1.19 5.77
N TRP A 161 -4.05 -1.52 5.19
CA TRP A 161 -3.84 -2.84 4.59
C TRP A 161 -3.06 -3.82 5.45
N ILE A 162 -2.34 -3.32 6.46
CA ILE A 162 -1.35 -4.12 7.17
C ILE A 162 -1.69 -4.12 8.66
N CYS A 163 -2.00 -5.30 9.17
CA CYS A 163 -2.22 -5.56 10.58
C CYS A 163 -1.00 -6.16 11.28
N GLY A 164 0.08 -6.41 10.53
CA GLY A 164 1.30 -7.01 11.06
C GLY A 164 1.18 -8.51 11.31
N ASN A 165 0.16 -9.16 10.77
CA ASN A 165 0.02 -10.62 10.78
C ASN A 165 0.01 -11.11 9.33
N GLU A 166 1.12 -11.72 8.90
CA GLU A 166 1.33 -12.19 7.52
C GLU A 166 0.13 -12.95 6.96
N LYS A 167 -0.48 -13.85 7.75
CA LYS A 167 -1.64 -14.63 7.28
C LYS A 167 -2.87 -13.76 7.04
N VAL A 168 -3.13 -12.80 7.92
CA VAL A 168 -4.26 -11.88 7.79
C VAL A 168 -4.01 -10.88 6.67
N ASP A 169 -2.79 -10.39 6.56
CA ASP A 169 -2.35 -9.45 5.52
C ASP A 169 -2.45 -10.11 4.13
N ASP A 170 -2.00 -11.37 3.98
CA ASP A 170 -2.15 -12.15 2.75
C ASP A 170 -3.63 -12.39 2.42
N PHE A 171 -4.45 -12.71 3.42
CA PHE A 171 -5.87 -12.94 3.22
C PHE A 171 -6.63 -11.67 2.79
N ILE A 172 -6.38 -10.53 3.43
CA ILE A 172 -6.95 -9.23 3.02
C ILE A 172 -6.62 -8.97 1.55
N GLN A 173 -5.38 -9.21 1.14
CA GLN A 173 -4.95 -9.05 -0.26
C GLN A 173 -5.66 -10.02 -1.21
N GLU A 174 -5.80 -11.29 -0.83
CA GLU A 174 -6.54 -12.27 -1.65
C GLU A 174 -7.98 -11.84 -1.91
N ILE A 175 -8.66 -11.28 -0.89
CA ILE A 175 -10.02 -10.73 -1.03
C ILE A 175 -10.02 -9.51 -1.95
N GLN A 176 -9.08 -8.57 -1.76
CA GLN A 176 -8.96 -7.39 -2.60
C GLN A 176 -8.71 -7.72 -4.08
N LEU A 177 -7.96 -8.78 -4.38
CA LEU A 177 -7.72 -9.25 -5.75
C LEU A 177 -8.98 -9.82 -6.43
N LYS A 178 -9.95 -10.29 -5.64
CA LYS A 178 -11.24 -10.82 -6.14
C LYS A 178 -12.23 -9.71 -6.49
N ILE A 179 -12.00 -8.47 -6.03
CA ILE A 179 -12.83 -7.30 -6.32
C ILE A 179 -12.71 -6.95 -7.81
N LYS A 180 -13.83 -7.01 -8.55
CA LYS A 180 -13.85 -6.85 -10.01
C LYS A 180 -14.32 -5.46 -10.45
N GLU A 181 -15.08 -4.76 -9.62
CA GLU A 181 -15.71 -3.48 -9.97
C GLU A 181 -15.27 -2.33 -9.05
N HIS A 182 -15.17 -1.13 -9.61
CA HIS A 182 -14.61 0.06 -8.95
C HIS A 182 -15.54 0.71 -7.90
N HIS A 183 -16.70 0.10 -7.65
CA HIS A 183 -17.72 0.53 -6.67
C HIS A 183 -17.83 -0.42 -5.47
N ASP A 184 -17.04 -1.50 -5.44
CA ASP A 184 -17.04 -2.44 -4.34
C ASP A 184 -16.31 -1.86 -3.12
N ILE A 185 -16.85 -2.14 -1.93
CA ILE A 185 -16.24 -1.78 -0.65
C ILE A 185 -14.82 -2.35 -0.58
N VAL A 186 -13.86 -1.52 -0.18
CA VAL A 186 -12.49 -1.97 0.04
C VAL A 186 -12.43 -2.76 1.35
N PHE A 187 -12.29 -4.08 1.22
CA PHE A 187 -12.03 -4.96 2.38
C PHE A 187 -10.64 -4.66 2.95
N GLU A 188 -10.57 -4.25 4.21
CA GLU A 188 -9.32 -3.72 4.80
C GLU A 188 -9.11 -4.14 6.26
N TRP A 189 -7.90 -3.91 6.79
CA TRP A 189 -7.69 -3.95 8.23
C TRP A 189 -8.19 -2.66 8.88
N ILE A 190 -9.02 -2.81 9.90
CA ILE A 190 -9.59 -1.70 10.66
C ILE A 190 -9.00 -1.75 12.08
N PRO A 191 -8.15 -0.78 12.46
CA PRO A 191 -7.66 -0.70 13.83
C PRO A 191 -8.81 -0.60 14.84
N TYR A 192 -8.79 -1.45 15.88
CA TYR A 192 -9.88 -1.54 16.86
C TYR A 192 -10.21 -0.21 17.55
N ASN A 193 -9.21 0.66 17.72
CA ASN A 193 -9.39 1.98 18.32
C ASN A 193 -10.17 2.98 17.43
N GLN A 194 -10.59 2.59 16.22
CA GLN A 194 -11.49 3.37 15.38
C GLN A 194 -12.98 3.14 15.70
N PHE A 195 -13.28 2.15 16.55
CA PHE A 195 -14.64 1.85 17.00
C PHE A 195 -14.96 2.52 18.34
N PHE A 196 -16.09 3.21 18.39
CA PHE A 196 -16.61 3.92 19.56
C PHE A 196 -18.01 3.41 19.91
N GLU A 197 -18.46 3.70 21.13
CA GLU A 197 -19.80 3.32 21.61
C GLU A 197 -20.17 1.85 21.38
N ILE A 198 -19.21 0.94 21.57
CA ILE A 198 -19.42 -0.50 21.36
C ILE A 198 -20.47 -1.01 22.35
N LYS A 199 -21.60 -1.52 21.83
CA LYS A 199 -22.74 -2.04 22.60
C LYS A 199 -23.06 -3.46 22.15
N GLU A 200 -23.23 -4.39 23.09
CA GLU A 200 -23.66 -5.76 22.76
C GLU A 200 -25.14 -5.74 22.33
N ILE A 201 -25.43 -6.23 21.13
CA ILE A 201 -26.80 -6.20 20.56
C ILE A 201 -27.45 -7.59 20.51
N SER A 202 -26.66 -8.67 20.54
CA SER A 202 -27.23 -10.01 20.70
C SER A 202 -26.22 -11.02 21.27
N LYS A 203 -26.76 -11.93 22.08
CA LYS A 203 -26.06 -13.12 22.63
C LYS A 203 -26.71 -14.43 22.18
N ASN A 204 -27.43 -14.41 21.05
CA ASN A 204 -28.17 -15.57 20.56
C ASN A 204 -27.30 -16.38 19.59
N GLY A 205 -26.36 -17.16 20.13
CA GLY A 205 -25.48 -18.08 19.38
C GLY A 205 -24.06 -18.18 19.95
N SER A 206 -23.19 -18.93 19.27
CA SER A 206 -21.78 -19.15 19.67
C SER A 206 -20.85 -17.95 19.46
N MET A 207 -21.33 -16.83 18.89
CA MET A 207 -20.54 -15.61 18.66
C MET A 207 -21.32 -14.36 19.12
N PRO A 208 -20.79 -13.55 20.04
CA PRO A 208 -21.42 -12.29 20.42
C PRO A 208 -21.33 -11.27 19.28
N VAL A 209 -22.41 -10.51 19.11
CA VAL A 209 -22.52 -9.45 18.09
C VAL A 209 -22.69 -8.11 18.77
N TYR A 210 -21.90 -7.12 18.36
CA TYR A 210 -21.90 -5.76 18.89
C TYR A 210 -22.27 -4.75 17.81
N SER A 211 -22.85 -3.62 18.18
CA SER A 211 -22.93 -2.41 17.35
C SER A 211 -21.82 -1.44 17.76
N ALA A 212 -21.25 -0.70 16.82
CA ALA A 212 -20.25 0.33 17.10
C ALA A 212 -20.34 1.50 16.12
N ILE A 213 -19.85 2.66 16.54
CA ILE A 213 -19.63 3.82 15.69
C ILE A 213 -18.21 3.74 15.13
N TRP A 214 -18.06 3.65 13.81
CA TRP A 214 -16.77 3.70 13.12
C TRP A 214 -16.46 5.13 12.66
N ASN A 215 -15.40 5.71 13.22
CA ASN A 215 -15.06 7.12 13.03
C ASN A 215 -14.39 7.46 11.68
N ASN A 216 -14.10 6.43 10.88
CA ASN A 216 -13.44 6.53 9.58
C ASN A 216 -14.16 5.62 8.60
N ASP A 217 -15.21 6.10 7.93
CA ASP A 217 -16.00 5.32 6.94
C ASP A 217 -15.12 4.47 5.98
N PRO A 218 -15.62 3.32 5.50
CA PRO A 218 -14.87 2.47 4.59
C PRO A 218 -14.49 3.29 3.36
N LEU A 219 -13.26 3.10 2.91
CA LEU A 219 -12.78 3.77 1.71
C LEU A 219 -13.72 3.42 0.55
N HIS A 220 -14.30 4.44 -0.06
CA HIS A 220 -15.02 4.31 -1.32
C HIS A 220 -14.40 5.24 -2.37
N ASN A 221 -14.59 4.91 -3.63
CA ASN A 221 -13.96 5.60 -4.75
C ASN A 221 -14.77 6.85 -5.13
N ASP A 222 -14.18 8.05 -4.99
CA ASP A 222 -14.79 9.29 -5.48
C ASP A 222 -14.60 9.40 -7.00
N TRP A 223 -15.74 9.39 -7.69
CA TRP A 223 -15.87 9.37 -9.15
C TRP A 223 -15.25 10.58 -9.85
N TRP A 224 -15.21 11.74 -9.18
CA TRP A 224 -14.71 12.98 -9.78
C TRP A 224 -13.20 13.14 -9.68
N ASN A 225 -12.61 12.55 -8.63
CA ASN A 225 -11.22 12.78 -8.30
C ASN A 225 -10.35 11.51 -8.46
N SER A 226 -10.94 10.33 -8.62
CA SER A 226 -10.22 9.03 -8.57
C SER A 226 -9.35 8.93 -7.31
N VAL A 227 -9.85 9.47 -6.19
CA VAL A 227 -9.24 9.47 -4.86
C VAL A 227 -10.17 8.69 -3.95
N TYR A 228 -9.63 7.90 -3.04
CA TYR A 228 -10.46 7.29 -1.99
C TYR A 228 -10.84 8.36 -0.97
N VAL A 229 -12.14 8.55 -0.76
CA VAL A 229 -12.67 9.54 0.18
C VAL A 229 -13.30 8.80 1.35
N ARG A 230 -13.20 9.38 2.55
CA ARG A 230 -13.91 8.94 3.75
C ARG A 230 -14.98 9.97 4.05
N ASP A 231 -16.25 9.58 4.01
CA ASP A 231 -17.36 10.44 4.41
C ASP A 231 -17.82 10.04 5.81
N SER A 232 -17.71 10.95 6.77
CA SER A 232 -18.32 10.95 8.12
C SER A 232 -18.90 9.64 8.69
N ILE A 233 -18.38 9.23 9.86
CA ILE A 233 -19.02 8.43 10.93
C ILE A 233 -20.15 7.46 10.49
N LYS A 234 -19.88 6.15 10.53
CA LYS A 234 -20.85 5.09 10.17
C LYS A 234 -21.13 4.15 11.34
N GLU A 235 -22.39 3.77 11.52
CA GLU A 235 -22.76 2.69 12.44
C GLU A 235 -22.50 1.33 11.79
N VAL A 236 -21.74 0.47 12.46
CA VAL A 236 -21.34 -0.85 11.98
C VAL A 236 -21.69 -1.95 12.98
N THR A 237 -21.83 -3.17 12.48
CA THR A 237 -21.99 -4.36 13.31
C THR A 237 -20.64 -5.07 13.40
N LEU A 238 -20.19 -5.38 14.61
CA LEU A 238 -18.96 -6.12 14.89
C LEU A 238 -19.30 -7.57 15.25
N SER A 239 -18.81 -8.51 14.46
CA SER A 239 -18.97 -9.95 14.67
C SER A 239 -17.70 -10.57 15.28
N CYS A 240 -17.69 -10.83 16.58
CA CYS A 240 -16.50 -11.35 17.28
C CYS A 240 -16.37 -12.88 17.16
N LEU A 241 -15.25 -13.35 16.60
CA LEU A 241 -14.90 -14.77 16.41
C LEU A 241 -14.22 -15.31 17.66
N HIS A 242 -15.01 -15.59 18.69
CA HIS A 242 -14.49 -16.05 19.97
C HIS A 242 -14.28 -17.57 20.01
N GLY A 243 -13.17 -18.01 20.62
CA GLY A 243 -13.02 -19.37 21.16
C GLY A 243 -12.90 -20.51 20.13
N SER A 244 -12.60 -20.25 18.86
CA SER A 244 -12.29 -21.34 17.93
C SER A 244 -10.84 -21.83 18.14
N GLN A 245 -10.60 -23.13 17.95
CA GLN A 245 -9.24 -23.69 18.00
C GLN A 245 -8.32 -23.09 16.92
N ASN A 246 -8.90 -22.53 15.85
CA ASN A 246 -8.20 -21.85 14.77
C ASN A 246 -8.94 -20.55 14.35
N PRO A 247 -8.73 -19.43 15.06
CA PRO A 247 -9.48 -18.19 14.87
C PRO A 247 -9.41 -17.62 13.46
N PHE A 248 -8.27 -17.82 12.79
CA PHE A 248 -8.04 -17.36 11.43
C PHE A 248 -8.84 -18.18 10.39
N GLU A 249 -8.86 -19.51 10.51
CA GLU A 249 -9.66 -20.36 9.61
C GLU A 249 -11.16 -20.08 9.75
N SER A 250 -11.62 -19.83 10.97
CA SER A 250 -13.00 -19.40 11.22
C SER A 250 -13.32 -18.05 10.57
N LEU A 251 -12.35 -17.14 10.50
CA LEU A 251 -12.48 -15.86 9.81
C LEU A 251 -12.61 -16.05 8.30
N VAL A 252 -11.71 -16.85 7.71
CA VAL A 252 -11.71 -17.14 6.27
C VAL A 252 -13.05 -17.72 5.83
N ASN A 253 -13.52 -18.77 6.52
CA ASN A 253 -14.79 -19.42 6.20
C ASN A 253 -15.97 -18.43 6.23
N LYS A 254 -15.99 -17.53 7.23
CA LYS A 254 -17.10 -16.57 7.38
C LYS A 254 -17.13 -15.52 6.26
N VAL A 255 -15.97 -15.05 5.81
CA VAL A 255 -15.86 -14.13 4.68
C VAL A 255 -16.27 -14.82 3.37
N GLU A 256 -15.84 -16.07 3.16
CA GLU A 256 -16.22 -16.85 1.98
C GLU A 256 -17.72 -17.17 1.94
N GLU A 257 -18.32 -17.58 3.06
CA GLU A 257 -19.77 -17.82 3.18
C GLU A 257 -20.60 -16.57 2.85
N SER A 258 -20.12 -15.41 3.29
CA SER A 258 -20.80 -14.13 3.06
C SER A 258 -20.67 -13.69 1.60
N SER A 259 -19.53 -13.98 0.97
CA SER A 259 -19.29 -13.74 -0.46
C SER A 259 -20.17 -14.64 -1.35
N ALA A 260 -20.43 -15.88 -0.94
CA ALA A 260 -21.22 -16.85 -1.70
C ALA A 260 -22.72 -16.51 -1.78
N LYS A 261 -23.24 -15.71 -0.83
CA LYS A 261 -24.67 -15.35 -0.77
C LYS A 261 -25.05 -14.15 -1.64
N GLY A 262 -24.09 -13.56 -2.36
CA GLY A 262 -24.22 -12.23 -2.96
C GLY A 262 -24.19 -11.17 -1.85
N PHE A 263 -23.48 -10.07 -2.04
CA PHE A 263 -23.20 -9.05 -1.01
C PHE A 263 -24.46 -8.33 -0.47
N GLY A 264 -25.36 -9.04 0.21
CA GLY A 264 -26.51 -8.49 0.95
C GLY A 264 -26.15 -8.03 2.36
N SER A 265 -24.93 -8.29 2.81
CA SER A 265 -24.33 -7.74 4.03
C SER A 265 -22.91 -7.31 3.69
N GLU A 266 -22.71 -5.99 3.63
CA GLU A 266 -21.47 -5.32 3.30
C GLU A 266 -20.42 -5.58 4.40
N ILE A 267 -19.42 -6.44 4.12
CA ILE A 267 -18.29 -6.64 5.04
C ILE A 267 -17.20 -5.64 4.68
N TYR A 268 -16.80 -4.83 5.66
CA TYR A 268 -15.84 -3.75 5.46
C TYR A 268 -14.39 -4.17 5.71
N GLY A 269 -14.16 -5.17 6.55
CA GLY A 269 -12.79 -5.50 6.91
C GLY A 269 -12.64 -6.46 8.06
N ILE A 270 -11.42 -6.48 8.60
CA ILE A 270 -11.03 -7.28 9.76
C ILE A 270 -10.48 -6.33 10.81
N SER A 271 -10.81 -6.59 12.07
CA SER A 271 -10.15 -5.99 13.23
C SER A 271 -9.74 -7.09 14.21
N GLN A 272 -8.94 -6.74 15.22
CA GLN A 272 -8.66 -7.62 16.34
C GLN A 272 -8.84 -6.86 17.66
N ASN A 273 -9.56 -7.47 18.60
CA ASN A 273 -9.70 -6.91 19.94
C ASN A 273 -8.35 -6.99 20.67
N PRO A 274 -7.73 -5.88 21.08
CA PRO A 274 -6.41 -5.90 21.73
C PRO A 274 -6.44 -6.53 23.13
N ASN A 275 -7.61 -6.64 23.76
CA ASN A 275 -7.75 -7.20 25.11
C ASN A 275 -7.95 -8.73 25.06
N THR A 276 -8.67 -9.23 24.06
CA THR A 276 -9.02 -10.66 23.96
C THR A 276 -8.25 -11.40 22.87
N ASN A 277 -7.59 -10.69 21.96
CA ASN A 277 -6.98 -11.18 20.72
C ASN A 277 -7.96 -11.85 19.74
N ASP A 278 -9.27 -11.75 19.97
CA ASP A 278 -10.27 -12.27 19.04
C ASP A 278 -10.32 -11.42 17.78
N TYR A 279 -10.46 -12.08 16.63
CA TYR A 279 -10.74 -11.40 15.37
C TYR A 279 -12.19 -10.94 15.31
N ILE A 280 -12.41 -9.82 14.64
CA ILE A 280 -13.68 -9.15 14.46
C ILE A 280 -13.86 -8.94 12.96
N LEU A 281 -15.07 -9.23 12.49
CA LEU A 281 -15.53 -8.94 11.14
C LEU A 281 -16.60 -7.84 11.18
#